data_AF-A0A672KCH7-F1
#
_entry.id   AF-A0A672KCH7-F1
#
_cell.length_a   1.000
_cell.length_b   1.000
_cell.length_c   1.000
_cell.angle_alpha   90.00
_cell.angle_beta   90.00
_cell.angle_gamma   90.00
#
_symmetry.space_group_name_H-M   'P 1'
#
loop_
_entity.id
_entity.type
_entity.pdbx_description
1 polymer ?
#
loop_
_entity_poly.entity_id
_entity_poly.type
_entity_poly.pdbx_seq_one_letter_code
_entity_poly.pdbx_strand_id
1 'polypeptide(L)' 'MSLTKPAMRGLLAKRLRFHLPIAFGLSLIAAAAFKFTVTEPRKQAYADFYKHYDSTKEFNAMREAGVFESVRPTGK' A
#
# COMPACT_ATOMS: atom_id res chain seq x y z
N MET A 1 -24.33 24.24 -47.65
CA MET A 1 -24.75 22.95 -47.04
C MET A 1 -25.20 23.20 -45.62
N SER A 2 -26.35 22.67 -45.18
CA SER A 2 -26.81 22.80 -43.80
C SER A 2 -26.22 21.71 -42.91
N LEU A 3 -26.01 22.02 -41.62
CA LEU A 3 -25.52 21.06 -40.63
C LEU A 3 -26.53 19.91 -40.44
N THR A 4 -26.01 18.70 -40.28
CA THR A 4 -26.83 17.53 -39.92
C THR A 4 -27.26 17.59 -38.47
N LYS A 5 -28.48 17.12 -38.16
CA LYS A 5 -29.03 17.17 -36.81
C LYS A 5 -28.25 16.24 -35.87
N PRO A 6 -27.71 16.74 -34.75
CA PRO A 6 -27.01 15.91 -33.79
C PRO A 6 -27.97 15.06 -32.95
N ALA A 7 -27.41 14.09 -32.21
CA ALA A 7 -28.16 13.34 -31.21
C ALA A 7 -28.60 14.26 -30.06
N MET A 8 -29.90 14.28 -29.74
CA MET A 8 -30.49 15.18 -28.72
C MET A 8 -31.05 14.43 -27.49
N ARG A 9 -30.98 13.09 -27.48
CA ARG A 9 -31.56 12.24 -26.41
C ARG A 9 -30.57 11.15 -26.01
N GLY A 10 -30.67 10.67 -24.78
CA GLY A 10 -29.83 9.57 -24.28
C GLY A 10 -28.34 9.91 -24.11
N LEU A 11 -27.96 11.19 -24.17
CA LEU A 11 -26.57 11.63 -24.08
C LEU A 11 -25.91 11.21 -22.76
N LEU A 12 -26.64 11.30 -21.64
CA LEU A 12 -26.16 10.85 -20.33
C LEU A 12 -25.93 9.34 -20.30
N ALA A 13 -26.88 8.54 -20.81
CA ALA A 13 -26.74 7.08 -20.84
C ALA A 13 -25.56 6.64 -21.72
N LYS A 14 -25.35 7.30 -22.86
CA LYS A 14 -24.18 7.07 -23.74
C LYS A 14 -22.88 7.38 -23.00
N ARG A 15 -22.82 8.51 -22.29
CA ARG A 15 -21.65 8.91 -21.49
C ARG A 15 -21.39 7.91 -20.37
N LEU A 16 -22.43 7.49 -19.65
CA LEU A 16 -22.30 6.54 -18.54
C LEU A 16 -21.81 5.17 -19.00
N ARG A 17 -22.37 4.63 -20.09
CA ARG A 17 -21.93 3.34 -20.67
C ARG A 17 -20.47 3.36 -21.12
N PHE A 18 -19.98 4.52 -21.56
CA PHE A 18 -18.57 4.68 -21.92
C PHE A 18 -17.66 4.77 -20.68
N HIS A 19 -18.03 5.57 -19.68
CA HIS A 19 -17.15 5.83 -18.54
C HIS A 19 -17.19 4.73 -17.46
N LEU A 20 -18.27 3.96 -17.36
CA LEU A 20 -18.39 2.90 -16.34
C LEU A 20 -17.29 1.84 -16.46
N PRO A 21 -17.06 1.20 -17.62
CA PRO A 21 -15.98 0.23 -17.77
C PRO A 21 -14.60 0.83 -17.51
N ILE A 22 -14.38 2.09 -17.89
CA ILE A 22 -13.12 2.81 -17.63
C ILE A 22 -12.91 3.00 -16.13
N ALA A 23 -13.94 3.45 -15.41
CA ALA A 23 -13.86 3.64 -13.96
C ALA A 23 -13.56 2.32 -13.23
N PHE A 24 -14.22 1.23 -13.62
CA PHE A 24 -13.92 -0.09 -13.08
C PHE A 24 -12.49 -0.54 -13.40
N GLY A 25 -12.04 -0.39 -14.65
CA GLY A 25 -10.67 -0.72 -15.05
C GLY A 25 -9.63 0.04 -14.24
N LEU A 26 -9.79 1.36 -14.11
CA LEU A 26 -8.89 2.20 -13.31
C LEU A 26 -8.91 1.81 -11.83
N SER A 27 -10.08 1.49 -11.26
CA SER A 27 -10.18 1.08 -9.86
C SER A 27 -9.43 -0.23 -9.58
N LEU A 28 -9.52 -1.22 -10.48
CA LEU A 28 -8.84 -2.49 -10.34
C LEU A 28 -7.31 -2.34 -10.50
N ILE A 29 -6.88 -1.49 -11.44
CA ILE A 29 -5.46 -1.16 -11.62
C ILE A 29 -4.91 -0.51 -10.35
N ALA A 30 -5.63 0.47 -9.78
CA ALA A 30 -5.21 1.13 -8.54
C ALA A 30 -5.13 0.14 -7.36
N ALA A 31 -6.11 -0.75 -7.23
CA ALA A 31 -6.10 -1.79 -6.20
C ALA A 31 -4.92 -2.76 -6.36
N ALA A 32 -4.65 -3.22 -7.59
CA ALA A 32 -3.52 -4.09 -7.88
C ALA A 32 -2.19 -3.40 -7.59
N ALA A 33 -2.03 -2.15 -8.04
CA ALA A 33 -0.84 -1.35 -7.77
C ALA A 33 -0.59 -1.25 -6.26
N PHE A 34 -1.59 -0.85 -5.48
CA PHE A 34 -1.43 -0.74 -4.02
C PHE A 34 -1.10 -2.07 -3.34
N LYS A 35 -1.71 -3.17 -3.79
CA LYS A 35 -1.41 -4.50 -3.27
C LYS A 35 0.07 -4.84 -3.46
N PHE A 36 0.58 -4.71 -4.68
CA PHE A 36 1.93 -5.17 -5.01
C PHE A 36 3.04 -4.18 -4.63
N THR A 37 2.77 -2.88 -4.60
CA THR A 37 3.80 -1.88 -4.28
C THR A 37 3.84 -1.51 -2.80
N VAL A 38 2.74 -1.72 -2.06
CA VAL A 38 2.66 -1.33 -0.64
C VAL A 38 2.38 -2.53 0.26
N THR A 39 1.34 -3.31 -0.05
CA THR A 39 0.83 -4.32 0.89
C THR A 39 1.74 -5.53 0.98
N GLU A 40 2.11 -6.12 -0.15
CA GLU A 40 2.98 -7.31 -0.18
C GLU A 40 4.41 -7.00 0.27
N PRO A 41 5.08 -5.91 -0.16
CA PRO A 41 6.41 -5.58 0.34
C PRO A 41 6.44 -5.34 1.85
N ARG A 42 5.38 -4.73 2.42
CA ARG A 42 5.27 -4.57 3.86
C ARG A 42 5.17 -5.91 4.57
N LYS A 43 4.28 -6.81 4.13
CA LYS A 43 4.16 -8.15 4.72
C LYS A 43 5.49 -8.90 4.66
N GLN A 44 6.17 -8.83 3.51
CA GLN A 44 7.47 -9.46 3.32
C GLN A 44 8.54 -8.86 4.23
N ALA A 45 8.62 -7.53 4.36
CA ALA A 45 9.58 -6.88 5.25
C ALA A 45 9.43 -7.31 6.72
N TYR A 46 8.18 -7.45 7.21
CA TYR A 46 7.94 -7.98 8.56
C TYR A 46 8.36 -9.44 8.68
N ALA A 47 8.02 -10.27 7.68
CA ALA A 47 8.43 -11.68 7.67
C ALA A 47 9.96 -11.83 7.66
N ASP A 48 10.65 -11.05 6.83
CA ASP A 48 12.11 -11.05 6.69
C ASP A 48 12.80 -10.57 7.97
N PHE A 49 12.25 -9.55 8.65
CA PHE A 49 12.74 -9.11 9.94
C PHE A 49 12.69 -10.25 10.98
N TYR A 50 11.53 -10.87 11.15
CA TYR A 50 11.34 -11.92 12.16
C TYR A 50 12.00 -13.25 11.83
N LYS A 51 12.33 -13.50 10.55
CA LYS A 51 12.97 -14.75 10.11
C LYS A 51 14.28 -15.07 10.85
N HIS A 52 15.03 -14.03 11.21
CA HIS A 52 16.33 -14.15 11.87
C HIS A 52 16.44 -13.30 13.14
N TYR A 53 15.31 -12.81 13.64
CA TYR A 53 15.28 -11.94 14.82
C TYR A 53 15.59 -12.74 16.09
N ASP A 54 16.66 -12.34 16.79
CA ASP A 54 16.98 -12.82 18.14
C ASP A 54 16.71 -11.70 19.14
N SER A 55 15.61 -11.84 19.88
CA SER A 55 15.17 -10.86 20.88
C SER A 55 16.20 -10.67 21.99
N THR A 56 16.93 -11.71 22.38
CA THR A 56 17.90 -11.65 23.47
C THR A 56 19.14 -10.88 23.04
N LYS A 57 19.61 -11.13 21.82
CA LYS A 57 20.72 -10.38 21.22
C LYS A 57 20.39 -8.89 21.11
N GLU A 58 19.22 -8.55 20.57
CA GLU A 58 18.77 -7.17 20.41
C GLU A 58 18.54 -6.48 21.75
N PHE A 59 17.94 -7.19 22.72
CA PHE A 59 17.83 -6.71 24.09
C PHE A 59 19.19 -6.38 24.70
N ASN A 60 20.16 -7.29 24.57
CA ASN A 60 21.51 -7.06 25.10
C ASN A 60 22.19 -5.87 24.43
N ALA A 61 22.03 -5.69 23.12
CA ALA A 61 22.53 -4.51 22.42
C ALA A 61 21.91 -3.21 22.97
N MET A 62 20.59 -3.18 23.18
CA MET A 62 19.90 -2.03 23.78
C MET A 62 20.29 -1.78 25.25
N ARG A 63 20.50 -2.86 26.01
CA ARG A 63 20.94 -2.80 27.42
C ARG A 63 22.33 -2.21 27.54
N GLU A 64 23.28 -2.66 26.71
CA GLU A 64 24.64 -2.11 26.71
C GLU A 64 24.70 -0.67 26.20
N ALA A 65 23.79 -0.29 25.30
CA ALA A 65 23.61 1.11 24.91
C ALA A 65 23.01 1.99 26.02
N GLY A 66 22.57 1.40 27.15
CA GLY A 66 22.04 2.12 28.31
C GLY A 66 20.65 2.71 28.09
N VAL A 67 19.87 2.14 27.17
CA VAL A 67 18.51 2.61 26.84
C VAL A 67 17.51 2.30 27.95
N PHE A 68 17.75 1.25 28.73
CA PHE A 68 16.83 0.80 29.77
C PHE A 68 17.12 1.46 31.12
N GLU A 69 16.06 1.93 31.78
CA GLU A 69 16.11 2.37 33.19
C GLU A 69 16.09 1.19 34.17
N SER A 70 15.43 0.10 33.80
CA SER A 70 15.24 -1.07 34.65
C SER A 70 16.45 -2.02 34.68
N VAL A 71 17.32 -1.98 33.67
CA VAL A 71 18.48 -2.88 33.56
C VAL A 71 19.70 -2.09 33.05
N ARG A 72 20.78 -2.08 33.83
CA ARG A 72 22.00 -1.33 33.51
C ARG A 72 22.92 -2.09 32.54
N PRO A 73 23.80 -1.38 31.81
CA PRO A 73 24.91 -1.99 31.06
C PRO A 73 25.81 -2.83 31.96
N THR A 74 26.41 -3.90 31.44
CA THR A 74 27.20 -4.84 32.27
C THR A 74 28.50 -4.23 32.82
N GLY A 75 28.98 -3.13 32.24
CA GLY A 75 30.24 -2.47 32.59
C GLY A 75 30.13 -1.22 33.47
N LYS A 76 28.98 -0.97 34.12
CA LYS A 76 28.76 0.17 35.04
C LYS A 76 28.35 -0.27 36.43
#